data_AF-A0A2C8Y6I7-F1
#
_entry.id   AF-A0A2C8Y6I7-F1
#
_cell.length_a   1.000
_cell.length_b   1.000
_cell.length_c   1.000
_cell.angle_alpha   90.00
_cell.angle_beta   90.00
_cell.angle_gamma   90.00
#
_symmetry.space_group_name_H-M   'P 1'
#
loop_
_entity.id
_entity.type
_entity.pdbx_description
1 polymer ?
#
loop_
_entity_poly.entity_id
_entity_poly.type
_entity_poly.pdbx_seq_one_letter_code
_entity_poly.pdbx_strand_id
1 'polypeptide(L)'
;MKRVLAICAMSAFLLAACGDDESSGFTTRPDEDSSSSVCEDCDDSSSSKAKSSSSSAKSSSSEKKPCVVGKDKNCFEDERDGQTYRTVKIGTQIWMAENLNFKVGNSACYDDEKSNCTKYGRLYTWGAAIDSVGKYGENAKGCGNGEHCTPIPPVRGICPEGWHLPDTMEWRVLIDVAGGEDDAGKALKSKSGWKNDGNGTDEFGFSALPVGGRFGGSFDGDYFDEGLRADFWTSSYSYRVLGGAIDMGLMDNSDGVFMDVISSRVGSSDRGYSIRCLSDESTIPEPKSSSSESSSSSLMQEREPCDVETDENCIKDERDGHTYRIVKIGEQTWMAENLNYAYTGVPYKFEVLGKAYTSDSISWCYNDSAEYCARYGRFYTWSAVMDSAGTTKGCRGGYMATCSKKYPFRSVCPEGWHLPEKEEWGTLVASVGGEKIAGKKLKSTYGWENDENGTDEFGFSAFPAGQRSVYGLFSFMGEQICFWSASDGGSSLDAYCLSLGSGGYGDEARLTPKDKSIGRPVRCVKD
;
A
#
# COMPACT_ATOMS: atom_id res chain seq x y z
N MET A 1 48.34 -21.44 39.02
CA MET A 1 49.43 -20.52 38.65
C MET A 1 49.05 -19.88 37.32
N LYS A 2 48.57 -18.62 37.38
CA LYS A 2 49.16 -17.39 36.79
C LYS A 2 49.08 -17.38 35.23
N ARG A 3 48.16 -16.61 34.60
CA ARG A 3 48.25 -15.15 34.26
C ARG A 3 49.44 -14.89 33.31
N VAL A 4 49.39 -14.22 32.15
CA VAL A 4 48.73 -12.96 31.68
C VAL A 4 49.18 -12.75 30.20
N LEU A 5 48.31 -12.44 29.23
CA LEU A 5 47.97 -11.11 28.64
C LEU A 5 49.14 -10.24 28.08
N ALA A 6 49.11 -9.91 26.77
CA ALA A 6 49.70 -8.71 26.13
C ALA A 6 49.19 -8.62 24.67
N ILE A 7 48.21 -7.78 24.32
CA ILE A 7 48.30 -6.39 23.81
C ILE A 7 49.09 -6.29 22.49
N CYS A 8 48.35 -6.12 21.38
CA CYS A 8 48.87 -5.62 20.10
C CYS A 8 48.59 -4.12 19.99
N ALA A 9 49.65 -3.32 19.81
CA ALA A 9 49.61 -1.94 19.36
C ALA A 9 50.19 -1.89 17.94
N MET A 10 49.46 -1.30 16.99
CA MET A 10 49.95 -1.00 15.64
C MET A 10 50.22 0.50 15.53
N SER A 11 51.49 0.82 15.29
CA SER A 11 51.98 2.17 15.00
C SER A 11 52.14 2.37 13.49
N ALA A 12 51.78 3.57 13.04
CA ALA A 12 51.93 4.06 11.68
C ALA A 12 53.39 4.21 11.24
N PHE A 13 53.66 4.06 9.93
CA PHE A 13 54.79 4.69 9.26
C PHE A 13 54.39 5.17 7.85
N LEU A 14 54.48 6.48 7.67
CA LEU A 14 54.56 7.19 6.40
C LEU A 14 56.02 7.19 5.93
N LEU A 15 56.26 7.04 4.63
CA LEU A 15 57.41 7.62 3.94
C LEU A 15 56.96 8.15 2.57
N ALA A 16 57.39 9.39 2.31
CA ALA A 16 57.14 10.19 1.13
C ALA A 16 58.47 10.52 0.42
N ALA A 17 58.33 11.18 -0.75
CA ALA A 17 59.31 11.91 -1.58
C ALA A 17 59.91 11.14 -2.79
N CYS A 18 60.24 11.72 -3.95
CA CYS A 18 59.85 12.91 -4.77
C CYS A 18 60.85 13.00 -5.97
N GLY A 19 60.51 13.73 -7.04
CA GLY A 19 61.42 14.28 -8.08
C GLY A 19 61.05 13.84 -9.52
N ASP A 20 60.39 14.61 -10.40
CA ASP A 20 60.70 15.92 -11.08
C ASP A 20 61.77 15.73 -12.20
N ASP A 21 61.69 16.21 -13.46
CA ASP A 21 61.29 17.52 -14.00
C ASP A 21 61.20 17.56 -15.58
N GLU A 22 60.39 18.51 -16.08
CA GLU A 22 60.57 19.46 -17.22
C GLU A 22 60.42 19.15 -18.75
N SER A 23 59.81 20.16 -19.40
CA SER A 23 59.41 20.42 -20.81
C SER A 23 60.57 20.70 -21.81
N SER A 24 60.48 20.75 -23.16
CA SER A 24 59.59 21.51 -24.07
C SER A 24 59.98 21.31 -25.58
N GLY A 25 59.04 21.55 -26.53
CA GLY A 25 59.31 22.33 -27.77
C GLY A 25 59.32 21.67 -29.19
N PHE A 26 58.54 22.27 -30.12
CA PHE A 26 58.66 22.35 -31.61
C PHE A 26 58.07 21.17 -32.46
N THR A 27 57.22 21.26 -33.51
CA THR A 27 56.57 22.36 -34.31
C THR A 27 55.53 21.83 -35.33
N THR A 28 54.54 22.70 -35.68
CA THR A 28 53.81 22.93 -36.97
C THR A 28 53.01 21.77 -37.64
N ARG A 29 51.83 21.91 -38.27
CA ARG A 29 50.95 23.02 -38.74
C ARG A 29 49.54 22.43 -39.11
N PRO A 30 48.52 23.25 -39.41
CA PRO A 30 47.09 22.90 -39.50
C PRO A 30 46.54 22.81 -40.94
N ASP A 31 45.32 22.28 -41.11
CA ASP A 31 44.53 22.37 -42.35
C ASP A 31 43.10 22.88 -42.07
N GLU A 32 42.85 24.12 -42.49
CA GLU A 32 41.60 24.57 -43.12
C GLU A 32 42.01 25.42 -44.33
N ASP A 33 41.46 25.18 -45.52
CA ASP A 33 40.69 26.22 -46.21
C ASP A 33 40.05 25.78 -47.55
N SER A 34 38.97 26.48 -47.84
CA SER A 34 38.06 26.49 -48.98
C SER A 34 38.69 26.59 -50.38
N SER A 35 37.92 26.23 -51.42
CA SER A 35 37.97 26.97 -52.68
C SER A 35 36.59 27.13 -53.33
N SER A 36 36.38 28.34 -53.83
CA SER A 36 35.18 28.98 -54.38
C SER A 36 35.04 28.81 -55.89
N SER A 37 33.82 28.97 -56.41
CA SER A 37 33.60 29.61 -57.71
C SER A 37 32.29 30.43 -57.70
N VAL A 38 32.36 31.63 -58.28
CA VAL A 38 31.32 32.67 -58.37
C VAL A 38 31.01 32.92 -59.85
N CYS A 39 29.72 33.03 -60.19
CA CYS A 39 29.03 33.99 -61.10
C CYS A 39 27.67 33.37 -61.51
N GLU A 40 26.56 34.05 -61.81
CA GLU A 40 26.12 35.46 -61.87
C GLU A 40 24.58 35.42 -61.98
N ASP A 41 23.94 36.54 -61.59
CA ASP A 41 22.52 36.92 -61.61
C ASP A 41 21.46 36.10 -62.41
N CYS A 42 20.33 35.83 -61.74
CA CYS A 42 19.01 36.15 -62.28
C CYS A 42 18.00 36.46 -61.16
N ASP A 43 17.35 37.60 -61.32
CA ASP A 43 16.26 38.18 -60.53
C ASP A 43 15.11 37.19 -60.24
N ASP A 44 14.48 37.31 -59.06
CA ASP A 44 13.14 37.92 -58.99
C ASP A 44 12.71 38.22 -57.54
N SER A 45 12.02 39.34 -57.37
CA SER A 45 11.48 39.84 -56.12
C SER A 45 9.95 39.64 -56.05
N SER A 46 9.49 39.30 -54.85
CA SER A 46 8.20 39.72 -54.25
C SER A 46 6.85 39.17 -54.75
N SER A 47 6.09 38.68 -53.76
CA SER A 47 4.62 38.60 -53.63
C SER A 47 3.92 37.45 -54.41
N SER A 48 2.91 36.74 -53.90
CA SER A 48 1.80 37.17 -53.04
C SER A 48 1.01 35.98 -52.47
N LYS A 49 0.41 36.22 -51.30
CA LYS A 49 -0.87 35.71 -50.75
C LYS A 49 -1.55 34.53 -51.48
N ALA A 50 -1.75 33.45 -50.75
CA ALA A 50 -2.96 32.62 -50.89
C ALA A 50 -3.47 32.18 -49.51
N LYS A 51 -4.77 32.42 -49.32
CA LYS A 51 -5.59 32.11 -48.15
C LYS A 51 -5.67 30.60 -47.93
N SER A 52 -5.58 30.14 -46.69
CA SER A 52 -6.35 28.99 -46.24
C SER A 52 -6.98 29.28 -44.88
N SER A 53 -8.30 29.33 -44.95
CA SER A 53 -9.33 29.37 -43.91
C SER A 53 -8.92 28.87 -42.53
N SER A 54 -9.08 29.78 -41.57
CA SER A 54 -9.38 29.48 -40.18
C SER A 54 -10.64 28.63 -40.07
N SER A 55 -10.52 27.49 -39.37
CA SER A 55 -11.64 26.90 -38.66
C SER A 55 -11.19 26.71 -37.22
N SER A 56 -11.46 27.73 -36.42
CA SER A 56 -11.40 27.65 -34.96
C SER A 56 -12.46 26.65 -34.52
N ALA A 57 -12.06 25.39 -34.36
CA ALA A 57 -12.82 24.44 -33.59
C ALA A 57 -12.77 24.92 -32.13
N LYS A 58 -13.83 25.60 -31.71
CA LYS A 58 -14.14 25.82 -30.30
C LYS A 58 -14.10 24.46 -29.61
N SER A 59 -13.08 24.21 -28.80
CA SER A 59 -13.11 23.13 -27.84
C SER A 59 -14.20 23.47 -26.82
N SER A 60 -15.31 22.75 -26.89
CA SER A 60 -16.33 22.81 -25.85
C SER A 60 -15.78 22.05 -24.65
N SER A 61 -15.08 22.76 -23.76
CA SER A 61 -14.81 22.29 -22.41
C SER A 61 -16.15 22.21 -21.67
N SER A 62 -16.74 21.01 -21.63
CA SER A 62 -17.91 20.73 -20.80
C SER A 62 -17.50 20.76 -19.33
N GLU A 63 -17.63 21.92 -18.70
CA GLU A 63 -17.54 22.04 -17.24
C GLU A 63 -18.57 21.11 -16.59
N LYS A 64 -18.12 20.09 -15.85
CA LYS A 64 -19.00 19.21 -15.08
C LYS A 64 -19.74 20.08 -14.04
N LYS A 65 -21.07 20.18 -14.14
CA LYS A 65 -21.88 20.88 -13.14
C LYS A 65 -21.69 20.24 -11.75
N PRO A 66 -21.61 21.03 -10.67
CA PRO A 66 -21.63 20.51 -9.30
C PRO A 66 -22.87 19.65 -9.06
N CYS A 67 -22.74 18.62 -8.22
CA CYS A 67 -23.89 17.83 -7.79
C CYS A 67 -24.72 18.58 -6.75
N VAL A 68 -25.99 18.21 -6.59
CA VAL A 68 -26.91 18.85 -5.65
C VAL A 68 -27.29 17.86 -4.55
N VAL A 69 -26.88 18.17 -3.32
CA VAL A 69 -27.20 17.35 -2.13
C VAL A 69 -28.72 17.22 -1.96
N GLY A 70 -29.18 15.99 -1.67
CA GLY A 70 -30.60 15.66 -1.50
C GLY A 70 -31.37 15.44 -2.80
N LYS A 71 -30.84 15.87 -3.95
CA LYS A 71 -31.40 15.56 -5.29
C LYS A 71 -30.62 14.45 -5.97
N ASP A 72 -29.30 14.53 -5.94
CA ASP A 72 -28.41 13.53 -6.50
C ASP A 72 -28.08 12.48 -5.41
N LYS A 73 -28.27 11.20 -5.73
CA LYS A 73 -28.14 10.10 -4.75
C LYS A 73 -26.71 9.90 -4.23
N ASN A 74 -25.71 10.33 -4.98
CA ASN A 74 -24.30 10.13 -4.69
C ASN A 74 -23.57 11.47 -4.60
N CYS A 75 -24.08 12.37 -3.76
CA CYS A 75 -23.53 13.72 -3.57
C CYS A 75 -23.42 14.02 -2.08
N PHE A 76 -22.28 14.54 -1.65
CA PHE A 76 -22.09 15.07 -0.30
C PHE A 76 -21.50 16.48 -0.36
N GLU A 77 -21.66 17.24 0.71
CA GLU A 77 -21.12 18.60 0.88
C GLU A 77 -20.05 18.59 1.97
N ASP A 78 -18.89 19.19 1.67
CA ASP A 78 -17.87 19.48 2.68
C ASP A 78 -18.30 20.73 3.47
N GLU A 79 -18.74 20.54 4.71
CA GLU A 79 -19.22 21.64 5.57
C GLU A 79 -18.16 22.73 5.83
N ARG A 80 -16.88 22.44 5.59
CA ARG A 80 -15.78 23.37 5.86
C ARG A 80 -15.70 24.50 4.83
N ASP A 81 -16.16 24.27 3.59
CA ASP A 81 -16.12 25.25 2.51
C ASP A 81 -17.38 25.28 1.60
N GLY A 82 -18.36 24.41 1.86
CA GLY A 82 -19.59 24.27 1.09
C GLY A 82 -19.40 23.63 -0.28
N GLN A 83 -18.22 23.06 -0.57
CA GLN A 83 -17.97 22.38 -1.84
C GLN A 83 -18.68 21.03 -1.86
N THR A 84 -19.46 20.80 -2.91
CA THR A 84 -20.14 19.51 -3.14
C THR A 84 -19.28 18.59 -4.00
N TYR A 85 -19.29 17.30 -3.68
CA TYR A 85 -18.56 16.25 -4.38
C TYR A 85 -19.48 15.07 -4.66
N ARG A 86 -19.29 14.43 -5.81
CA ARG A 86 -19.91 13.14 -6.08
C ARG A 86 -19.15 12.01 -5.40
N THR A 87 -19.86 10.94 -5.12
CA THR A 87 -19.31 9.71 -4.57
C THR A 87 -19.55 8.55 -5.52
N VAL A 88 -18.72 7.53 -5.41
CA VAL A 88 -18.82 6.29 -6.16
C VAL A 88 -18.53 5.12 -5.23
N LYS A 89 -19.37 4.09 -5.29
CA LYS A 89 -19.09 2.83 -4.60
C LYS A 89 -18.34 1.89 -5.56
N ILE A 90 -17.11 1.51 -5.20
CA ILE A 90 -16.24 0.61 -5.96
C ILE A 90 -15.91 -0.56 -5.04
N GLY A 91 -16.44 -1.74 -5.37
CA GLY A 91 -16.42 -2.87 -4.45
C GLY A 91 -17.14 -2.51 -3.13
N THR A 92 -16.43 -2.66 -2.01
CA THR A 92 -16.94 -2.35 -0.66
C THR A 92 -16.74 -0.88 -0.27
N GLN A 93 -15.90 -0.16 -1.01
CA GLN A 93 -15.41 1.17 -0.64
C GLN A 93 -16.21 2.28 -1.32
N ILE A 94 -16.46 3.38 -0.60
CA ILE A 94 -17.10 4.58 -1.15
C ILE A 94 -16.06 5.67 -1.28
N TRP A 95 -15.73 6.01 -2.52
CA TRP A 95 -14.69 6.98 -2.89
C TRP A 95 -15.31 8.31 -3.31
N MET A 96 -14.58 9.40 -3.09
CA MET A 96 -14.84 10.64 -3.84
C MET A 96 -14.58 10.41 -5.33
N ALA A 97 -15.49 10.89 -6.19
CA ALA A 97 -15.35 10.82 -7.65
C ALA A 97 -14.53 11.99 -8.21
N GLU A 98 -14.50 13.12 -7.49
CA GLU A 98 -13.64 14.27 -7.78
C GLU A 98 -12.52 14.40 -6.72
N ASN A 99 -11.40 15.01 -7.09
CA ASN A 99 -10.31 15.28 -6.16
C ASN A 99 -10.71 16.40 -5.17
N LEU A 100 -10.19 16.33 -3.95
CA LEU A 100 -10.44 17.34 -2.92
C LEU A 100 -9.98 18.73 -3.37
N ASN A 101 -10.78 19.75 -3.11
CA ASN A 101 -10.55 21.14 -3.52
C ASN A 101 -10.60 22.13 -2.33
N PHE A 102 -10.31 21.62 -1.13
CA PHE A 102 -10.33 22.38 0.10
C PHE A 102 -9.05 23.25 0.24
N LYS A 103 -9.21 24.56 0.39
CA LYS A 103 -8.07 25.50 0.38
C LYS A 103 -7.36 25.55 1.74
N VAL A 104 -6.08 25.18 1.75
CA VAL A 104 -5.14 25.39 2.87
C VAL A 104 -3.84 26.05 2.40
N GLY A 105 -3.00 26.51 3.35
CA GLY A 105 -1.76 27.24 3.05
C GLY A 105 -0.80 26.49 2.11
N ASN A 106 -0.62 25.19 2.32
CA ASN A 106 0.27 24.34 1.52
C ASN A 106 -0.51 23.55 0.45
N SER A 107 -1.42 24.23 -0.24
CA SER A 107 -2.15 23.66 -1.37
C SER A 107 -2.21 24.65 -2.52
N ALA A 108 -2.21 24.16 -3.76
CA ALA A 108 -2.17 24.98 -4.97
C ALA A 108 -3.14 24.47 -6.04
N CYS A 109 -3.56 25.36 -6.94
CA CYS A 109 -4.13 24.96 -8.22
C CYS A 109 -2.98 24.69 -9.19
N TYR A 110 -3.13 23.76 -10.13
CA TYR A 110 -2.13 23.60 -11.18
C TYR A 110 -1.93 24.94 -11.94
N ASP A 111 -0.68 25.33 -12.19
CA ASP A 111 -0.27 26.64 -12.74
C ASP A 111 -0.81 27.87 -11.98
N ASP A 112 -1.19 27.71 -10.71
CA ASP A 112 -1.85 28.74 -9.89
C ASP A 112 -3.15 29.31 -10.50
N GLU A 113 -3.72 28.61 -11.49
CA GLU A 113 -4.92 29.04 -12.20
C GLU A 113 -6.20 28.52 -11.52
N LYS A 114 -7.11 29.44 -11.19
CA LYS A 114 -8.34 29.09 -10.46
C LYS A 114 -9.22 28.09 -11.23
N SER A 115 -9.24 28.17 -12.56
CA SER A 115 -9.96 27.22 -13.41
C SER A 115 -9.44 25.80 -13.26
N ASN A 116 -8.14 25.62 -13.02
CA ASN A 116 -7.53 24.32 -12.82
C ASN A 116 -7.94 23.69 -11.49
N CYS A 117 -8.14 24.49 -10.43
CA CYS A 117 -8.77 23.99 -9.20
C CYS A 117 -10.19 23.48 -9.44
N THR A 118 -11.00 24.20 -10.22
CA THR A 118 -12.37 23.74 -10.55
C THR A 118 -12.36 22.45 -11.37
N LYS A 119 -11.38 22.29 -12.28
CA LYS A 119 -11.27 21.14 -13.17
C LYS A 119 -10.68 19.91 -12.47
N TYR A 120 -9.59 20.08 -11.73
CA TYR A 120 -8.75 19.00 -11.23
C TYR A 120 -8.76 18.85 -9.71
N GLY A 121 -9.34 19.80 -8.97
CA GLY A 121 -9.09 19.93 -7.54
C GLY A 121 -7.73 20.57 -7.23
N ARG A 122 -7.32 20.48 -5.97
CA ARG A 122 -6.06 21.06 -5.48
C ARG A 122 -4.96 20.00 -5.37
N LEU A 123 -3.72 20.47 -5.51
CA LEU A 123 -2.51 19.73 -5.17
C LEU A 123 -2.08 20.12 -3.76
N TYR A 124 -1.76 19.12 -2.93
CA TYR A 124 -1.42 19.29 -1.52
C TYR A 124 -0.05 18.71 -1.27
N THR A 125 0.77 19.39 -0.45
CA THR A 125 1.96 18.73 0.08
C THR A 125 1.56 17.58 1.00
N TRP A 126 2.40 16.54 1.13
CA TRP A 126 2.04 15.41 1.98
C TRP A 126 1.77 15.83 3.43
N GLY A 127 2.51 16.82 3.95
CA GLY A 127 2.25 17.36 5.28
C GLY A 127 0.87 18.04 5.42
N ALA A 128 0.40 18.69 4.36
CA ALA A 128 -0.98 19.20 4.34
C ALA A 128 -2.00 18.06 4.24
N ALA A 129 -1.73 17.08 3.40
CA ALA A 129 -2.59 15.91 3.19
C ALA A 129 -2.81 15.10 4.46
N ILE A 130 -1.73 14.78 5.17
CA ILE A 130 -1.74 13.97 6.40
C ILE A 130 -2.17 14.79 7.63
N ASP A 131 -2.39 16.10 7.48
CA ASP A 131 -2.64 17.02 8.58
C ASP A 131 -1.56 16.95 9.67
N SER A 132 -0.30 17.22 9.28
CA SER A 132 0.87 17.23 10.15
C SER A 132 0.71 18.02 11.45
N VAL A 133 -0.11 19.07 11.43
CA VAL A 133 -0.33 19.95 12.58
C VAL A 133 -1.41 19.44 13.54
N GLY A 134 -2.16 18.41 13.13
CA GLY A 134 -3.27 17.82 13.88
C GLY A 134 -4.46 18.77 14.04
N LYS A 135 -4.80 19.53 13.00
CA LYS A 135 -5.92 20.49 13.04
C LYS A 135 -7.28 19.80 12.94
N TYR A 136 -7.36 18.72 12.18
CA TYR A 136 -8.57 17.96 11.87
C TYR A 136 -8.58 16.57 12.53
N GLY A 137 -7.41 16.04 12.93
CA GLY A 137 -7.30 14.83 13.73
C GLY A 137 -5.91 14.65 14.36
N GLU A 138 -5.82 13.94 15.49
CA GLU A 138 -4.55 13.75 16.21
C GLU A 138 -3.74 12.53 15.71
N ASN A 139 -4.36 11.67 14.90
CA ASN A 139 -3.85 10.38 14.45
C ASN A 139 -2.53 10.45 13.67
N ALA A 140 -2.22 11.57 13.02
CA ALA A 140 -0.98 11.78 12.31
C ALA A 140 -0.28 13.10 12.68
N LYS A 141 -0.58 13.62 13.87
CA LYS A 141 0.05 14.84 14.36
C LYS A 141 1.56 14.65 14.52
N GLY A 142 2.32 15.56 13.96
CA GLY A 142 3.78 15.48 13.88
C GLY A 142 4.30 14.62 12.72
N CYS A 143 3.42 14.06 11.87
CA CYS A 143 3.84 13.48 10.60
C CYS A 143 4.31 14.53 9.61
N GLY A 144 5.26 14.20 8.73
CA GLY A 144 5.77 15.11 7.70
C GLY A 144 7.11 15.77 8.03
N ASN A 145 7.64 16.54 7.06
CA ASN A 145 8.82 17.42 7.21
C ASN A 145 10.14 16.73 7.62
N GLY A 146 10.42 15.53 7.13
CA GLY A 146 11.69 14.85 7.47
C GLY A 146 11.69 14.06 8.77
N GLU A 147 10.61 14.13 9.53
CA GLU A 147 10.50 13.44 10.82
C GLU A 147 9.95 12.02 10.66
N HIS A 148 10.47 11.12 11.50
CA HIS A 148 9.83 9.83 11.71
C HIS A 148 8.54 10.05 12.49
N CYS A 149 7.42 9.75 11.84
CA CYS A 149 6.16 9.69 12.53
C CYS A 149 5.53 8.31 12.37
N THR A 150 4.43 8.12 13.06
CA THR A 150 3.70 6.87 13.06
C THR A 150 2.22 7.21 12.99
N PRO A 151 1.67 7.40 11.78
CA PRO A 151 0.25 7.64 11.65
C PRO A 151 -0.50 6.44 12.24
N ILE A 152 -1.57 6.73 12.99
CA ILE A 152 -2.50 5.74 13.53
C ILE A 152 -3.71 5.75 12.59
N PRO A 153 -3.87 4.76 11.70
CA PRO A 153 -5.02 4.77 10.80
C PRO A 153 -6.33 4.52 11.58
N PRO A 154 -7.51 4.80 10.98
CA PRO A 154 -7.66 5.62 9.78
C PRO A 154 -7.20 7.06 10.06
N VAL A 155 -6.43 7.62 9.12
CA VAL A 155 -5.97 9.01 9.24
C VAL A 155 -6.94 9.90 8.48
N ARG A 156 -7.78 10.64 9.22
CA ARG A 156 -8.66 11.66 8.59
C ARG A 156 -7.86 12.56 7.64
N GLY A 157 -6.72 13.06 8.11
CA GLY A 157 -5.90 14.00 7.37
C GLY A 157 -6.69 15.25 6.98
N ILE A 158 -6.49 15.72 5.76
CA ILE A 158 -7.21 16.89 5.21
C ILE A 158 -8.64 16.57 4.76
N CYS A 159 -9.08 15.31 4.83
CA CYS A 159 -10.41 14.94 4.38
C CYS A 159 -11.53 15.50 5.28
N PRO A 160 -12.76 15.63 4.76
CA PRO A 160 -13.93 16.08 5.53
C PRO A 160 -14.22 15.17 6.73
N GLU A 161 -15.12 15.58 7.62
CA GLU A 161 -15.57 14.67 8.69
C GLU A 161 -16.37 13.50 8.10
N GLY A 162 -16.16 12.28 8.63
CA GLY A 162 -16.71 11.04 8.04
C GLY A 162 -15.94 10.51 6.82
N TRP A 163 -14.80 11.13 6.50
CA TRP A 163 -13.92 10.74 5.40
C TRP A 163 -12.46 10.74 5.87
N HIS A 164 -11.65 9.85 5.32
CA HIS A 164 -10.23 9.76 5.64
C HIS A 164 -9.34 9.73 4.39
N LEU A 165 -8.05 10.03 4.61
CA LEU A 165 -7.01 9.88 3.61
C LEU A 165 -6.66 8.39 3.51
N PRO A 166 -6.91 7.73 2.35
CA PRO A 166 -6.77 6.29 2.26
C PRO A 166 -5.32 5.86 2.44
N ASP A 167 -5.12 4.75 3.14
CA ASP A 167 -3.82 4.09 3.25
C ASP A 167 -3.52 3.21 2.03
N THR A 168 -2.32 2.65 1.97
CA THR A 168 -1.91 1.79 0.85
C THR A 168 -2.73 0.50 0.73
N MET A 169 -3.35 0.02 1.81
CA MET A 169 -4.24 -1.15 1.77
C MET A 169 -5.58 -0.79 1.16
N GLU A 170 -6.11 0.38 1.50
CA GLU A 170 -7.34 0.92 0.93
C GLU A 170 -7.21 1.14 -0.56
N TRP A 171 -6.08 1.71 -0.99
CA TRP A 171 -5.74 1.80 -2.41
C TRP A 171 -5.63 0.44 -3.09
N ARG A 172 -5.00 -0.55 -2.44
CA ARG A 172 -4.92 -1.91 -2.99
C ARG A 172 -6.28 -2.55 -3.19
N VAL A 173 -7.20 -2.40 -2.23
CA VAL A 173 -8.57 -2.90 -2.38
C VAL A 173 -9.23 -2.32 -3.63
N LEU A 174 -9.07 -1.02 -3.88
CA LEU A 174 -9.57 -0.37 -5.09
C LEU A 174 -8.91 -0.93 -6.35
N ILE A 175 -7.58 -1.04 -6.36
CA ILE A 175 -6.79 -1.53 -7.50
C ILE A 175 -7.21 -2.97 -7.86
N ASP A 176 -7.34 -3.83 -6.86
CA ASP A 176 -7.78 -5.22 -7.05
C ASP A 176 -9.16 -5.29 -7.70
N VAL A 177 -10.13 -4.49 -7.22
CA VAL A 177 -11.48 -4.43 -7.80
C VAL A 177 -11.45 -3.85 -9.22
N ALA A 178 -10.52 -2.96 -9.51
CA ALA A 178 -10.41 -2.29 -10.79
C ALA A 178 -9.68 -3.08 -11.87
N GLY A 179 -9.13 -4.26 -11.55
CA GLY A 179 -8.45 -5.14 -12.52
C GLY A 179 -7.05 -5.61 -12.10
N GLY A 180 -6.56 -5.19 -10.93
CA GLY A 180 -5.20 -5.49 -10.46
C GLY A 180 -4.17 -4.46 -10.95
N GLU A 181 -2.91 -4.61 -10.50
CA GLU A 181 -1.87 -3.59 -10.71
C GLU A 181 -1.60 -3.28 -12.20
N ASP A 182 -1.74 -4.27 -13.09
CA ASP A 182 -1.47 -4.13 -14.52
C ASP A 182 -2.59 -3.45 -15.34
N ASP A 183 -3.85 -3.52 -14.88
CA ASP A 183 -5.03 -3.13 -15.67
C ASP A 183 -5.91 -2.06 -15.00
N ALA A 184 -5.79 -1.87 -13.68
CA ALA A 184 -6.67 -0.97 -12.92
C ALA A 184 -6.58 0.49 -13.38
N GLY A 185 -5.44 0.93 -13.89
CA GLY A 185 -5.27 2.28 -14.41
C GLY A 185 -6.24 2.58 -15.55
N LYS A 186 -6.44 1.64 -16.49
CA LYS A 186 -7.41 1.80 -17.57
C LYS A 186 -8.82 2.03 -17.06
N ALA A 187 -9.24 1.28 -16.04
CA ALA A 187 -10.60 1.35 -15.50
C ALA A 187 -10.83 2.59 -14.61
N LEU A 188 -9.78 3.12 -13.97
CA LEU A 188 -9.85 4.26 -13.05
C LEU A 188 -9.61 5.62 -13.72
N LYS A 189 -8.79 5.67 -14.79
CA LYS A 189 -8.49 6.89 -15.56
C LYS A 189 -9.77 7.48 -16.17
N SER A 190 -9.86 8.80 -16.19
CA SER A 190 -10.95 9.52 -16.86
C SER A 190 -11.00 9.25 -18.36
N LYS A 191 -12.21 9.35 -18.93
CA LYS A 191 -12.47 9.19 -20.38
C LYS A 191 -11.83 10.25 -21.28
N SER A 192 -11.26 11.30 -20.70
CA SER A 192 -10.61 12.39 -21.41
C SER A 192 -9.57 13.09 -20.53
N GLY A 193 -8.66 13.82 -21.16
CA GLY A 193 -7.63 14.63 -20.50
C GLY A 193 -6.23 14.03 -20.54
N TRP A 194 -6.12 12.71 -20.78
CA TRP A 194 -4.84 12.02 -20.91
C TRP A 194 -4.28 12.20 -22.32
N LYS A 195 -2.97 12.48 -22.41
CA LYS A 195 -2.21 12.57 -23.65
C LYS A 195 -1.91 11.16 -24.18
N ASN A 196 -1.27 11.09 -25.36
CA ASN A 196 -0.80 9.84 -25.98
C ASN A 196 -1.88 8.74 -26.11
N ASP A 197 -3.13 9.15 -26.36
CA ASP A 197 -4.30 8.27 -26.40
C ASP A 197 -4.51 7.44 -25.12
N GLY A 198 -3.93 7.88 -23.99
CA GLY A 198 -3.91 7.20 -22.69
C GLY A 198 -5.18 7.32 -21.85
N ASN A 199 -6.30 7.71 -22.45
CA ASN A 199 -7.56 7.89 -21.73
C ASN A 199 -8.09 6.54 -21.22
N GLY A 200 -8.65 6.55 -20.01
CA GLY A 200 -9.27 5.38 -19.43
C GLY A 200 -10.70 5.14 -19.91
N THR A 201 -11.25 4.00 -19.50
CA THR A 201 -12.66 3.67 -19.69
C THR A 201 -13.55 4.30 -18.62
N ASP A 202 -12.97 4.71 -17.48
CA ASP A 202 -13.67 5.22 -16.28
C ASP A 202 -14.89 4.36 -15.95
N GLU A 203 -14.69 3.04 -15.89
CA GLU A 203 -15.76 2.05 -15.75
C GLU A 203 -16.55 2.22 -14.46
N PHE A 204 -15.85 2.63 -13.41
CA PHE A 204 -16.45 2.81 -12.09
C PHE A 204 -17.00 4.23 -11.89
N GLY A 205 -16.57 5.22 -12.66
CA GLY A 205 -16.87 6.63 -12.37
C GLY A 205 -15.90 7.25 -11.35
N PHE A 206 -14.73 6.65 -11.15
CA PHE A 206 -13.64 7.20 -10.36
C PHE A 206 -13.08 8.48 -10.99
N SER A 207 -13.09 8.62 -12.32
CA SER A 207 -12.75 9.87 -13.02
C SER A 207 -11.37 10.44 -12.63
N ALA A 208 -10.31 9.62 -12.57
CA ALA A 208 -8.95 10.13 -12.30
C ALA A 208 -8.45 11.01 -13.45
N LEU A 209 -8.30 12.31 -13.19
CA LEU A 209 -7.82 13.30 -14.15
C LEU A 209 -6.28 13.49 -14.03
N PRO A 210 -5.56 13.64 -15.15
CA PRO A 210 -4.11 13.75 -15.17
C PRO A 210 -3.65 15.19 -14.90
N VAL A 211 -3.75 15.63 -13.65
CA VAL A 211 -3.28 16.96 -13.24
C VAL A 211 -1.77 17.03 -13.04
N GLY A 212 -1.07 15.89 -13.06
CA GLY A 212 0.35 15.83 -12.75
C GLY A 212 0.63 16.21 -11.29
N GLY A 213 1.68 16.99 -11.06
CA GLY A 213 2.09 17.40 -9.73
C GLY A 213 2.68 18.80 -9.68
N ARG A 214 2.92 19.25 -8.45
CA ARG A 214 3.63 20.50 -8.16
C ARG A 214 4.97 20.17 -7.53
N PHE A 215 6.04 20.78 -7.99
CA PHE A 215 7.33 20.67 -7.35
C PHE A 215 7.38 21.46 -6.04
N GLY A 216 8.30 21.02 -5.18
CA GLY A 216 8.60 21.66 -3.92
C GLY A 216 10.09 21.91 -3.75
N GLY A 217 10.51 22.42 -2.60
CA GLY A 217 11.91 22.72 -2.31
C GLY A 217 12.51 23.74 -3.29
N SER A 218 13.63 23.41 -3.94
CA SER A 218 14.34 24.35 -4.83
C SER A 218 13.59 24.70 -6.13
N PHE A 219 12.53 23.97 -6.46
CA PHE A 219 11.66 24.20 -7.61
C PHE A 219 10.22 24.53 -7.15
N ASP A 220 10.07 25.02 -5.92
CA ASP A 220 8.76 25.35 -5.36
C ASP A 220 8.00 26.33 -6.26
N GLY A 221 6.79 25.93 -6.68
CA GLY A 221 5.94 26.71 -7.58
C GLY A 221 5.96 26.26 -9.04
N ASP A 222 6.88 25.39 -9.43
CA ASP A 222 6.85 24.76 -10.77
C ASP A 222 5.87 23.57 -10.79
N TYR A 223 5.28 23.31 -11.95
CA TYR A 223 4.32 22.23 -12.17
C TYR A 223 4.83 21.28 -13.25
N PHE A 224 4.39 20.01 -13.19
CA PHE A 224 4.85 18.98 -14.11
C PHE A 224 3.74 17.99 -14.47
N ASP A 225 3.92 17.33 -15.62
CA ASP A 225 3.16 16.16 -16.06
C ASP A 225 1.64 16.31 -16.21
N GLU A 226 1.12 17.54 -16.40
CA GLU A 226 -0.28 17.70 -16.81
C GLU A 226 -0.56 16.94 -18.11
N GLY A 227 -1.63 16.13 -18.09
CA GLY A 227 -2.02 15.26 -19.17
C GLY A 227 -1.24 13.94 -19.23
N LEU A 228 -0.17 13.78 -18.46
CA LEU A 228 0.69 12.58 -18.48
C LEU A 228 0.49 11.71 -17.24
N ARG A 229 0.25 12.31 -16.06
CA ARG A 229 0.23 11.58 -14.79
C ARG A 229 -0.88 12.07 -13.87
N ALA A 230 -1.42 11.18 -13.03
CA ALA A 230 -2.28 11.54 -11.90
C ALA A 230 -1.75 10.84 -10.65
N ASP A 231 -1.40 11.62 -9.62
CA ASP A 231 -0.87 11.11 -8.35
C ASP A 231 -1.78 11.47 -7.18
N PHE A 232 -1.90 10.54 -6.24
CA PHE A 232 -2.71 10.64 -5.05
C PHE A 232 -1.89 10.30 -3.81
N TRP A 233 -1.87 11.19 -2.83
CA TRP A 233 -1.22 10.87 -1.56
C TRP A 233 -1.99 9.78 -0.81
N THR A 234 -1.22 8.90 -0.16
CA THR A 234 -1.74 7.95 0.83
C THR A 234 -1.44 8.43 2.25
N SER A 235 -2.16 7.88 3.24
CA SER A 235 -1.82 8.08 4.65
C SER A 235 -0.72 7.15 5.18
N SER A 236 -0.29 6.17 4.37
CA SER A 236 0.79 5.26 4.72
C SER A 236 2.14 5.96 4.79
N TYR A 237 2.97 5.47 5.72
CA TYR A 237 4.33 5.97 5.95
C TYR A 237 5.35 4.86 5.65
N SER A 238 6.35 5.16 4.82
CA SER A 238 7.45 4.23 4.55
C SER A 238 8.59 4.42 5.56
N TYR A 239 8.96 3.34 6.26
CA TYR A 239 10.12 3.32 7.17
C TYR A 239 11.45 3.08 6.44
N ARG A 240 11.41 2.74 5.14
CA ARG A 240 12.62 2.54 4.32
C ARG A 240 13.42 3.84 4.17
N VAL A 241 12.74 4.98 4.27
CA VAL A 241 13.32 6.32 4.20
C VAL A 241 12.78 7.20 5.33
N LEU A 242 13.62 8.10 5.82
CA LEU A 242 13.23 9.09 6.82
C LEU A 242 12.24 10.08 6.19
N GLY A 243 11.07 10.25 6.82
CA GLY A 243 9.93 11.01 6.31
C GLY A 243 9.39 10.50 4.96
N GLY A 244 9.29 9.19 4.75
CA GLY A 244 8.81 8.60 3.50
C GLY A 244 7.29 8.68 3.36
N ALA A 245 6.82 9.50 2.41
CA ALA A 245 5.44 9.51 1.96
C ALA A 245 5.25 8.48 0.84
N ILE A 246 4.04 7.93 0.70
CA ILE A 246 3.70 7.03 -0.42
C ILE A 246 2.59 7.68 -1.24
N ASP A 247 2.77 7.75 -2.55
CA ASP A 247 1.73 8.09 -3.51
C ASP A 247 1.30 6.87 -4.32
N MET A 248 0.02 6.84 -4.71
CA MET A 248 -0.50 5.99 -5.77
C MET A 248 -0.61 6.84 -7.03
N GLY A 249 -0.11 6.35 -8.16
CA GLY A 249 -0.19 7.08 -9.41
C GLY A 249 -0.60 6.26 -10.63
N LEU A 250 -1.02 7.00 -11.65
CA LEU A 250 -1.51 6.55 -12.95
C LEU A 250 -0.76 7.29 -14.06
N MET A 251 -0.42 6.61 -15.15
CA MET A 251 0.29 7.20 -16.30
C MET A 251 -0.54 7.09 -17.60
N ASP A 252 -0.30 8.01 -18.52
CA ASP A 252 -0.93 8.03 -19.83
C ASP A 252 -0.52 6.84 -20.70
N ASN A 253 0.75 6.44 -20.62
CA ASN A 253 1.34 5.35 -21.41
C ASN A 253 1.22 3.95 -20.76
N SER A 254 0.44 3.81 -19.69
CA SER A 254 0.24 2.53 -18.98
C SER A 254 -1.25 2.32 -18.67
N ASP A 255 -1.70 1.08 -18.77
CA ASP A 255 -3.02 0.66 -18.28
C ASP A 255 -2.97 0.26 -16.80
N GLY A 256 -1.78 0.19 -16.21
CA GLY A 256 -1.58 -0.17 -14.81
C GLY A 256 -1.51 1.02 -13.85
N VAL A 257 -1.26 0.69 -12.59
CA VAL A 257 -1.06 1.61 -11.47
C VAL A 257 0.33 1.38 -10.89
N PHE A 258 0.87 2.37 -10.19
CA PHE A 258 2.09 2.18 -9.41
C PHE A 258 1.96 2.85 -8.05
N MET A 259 2.79 2.43 -7.10
CA MET A 259 3.02 3.16 -5.85
C MET A 259 4.49 3.51 -5.73
N ASP A 260 4.80 4.73 -5.32
CA ASP A 260 6.18 5.20 -5.15
C ASP A 260 6.41 5.72 -3.73
N VAL A 261 7.65 5.61 -3.25
CA VAL A 261 8.07 6.11 -1.95
C VAL A 261 8.83 7.42 -2.14
N ILE A 262 8.19 8.52 -1.78
CA ILE A 262 8.77 9.87 -1.88
C ILE A 262 9.53 10.21 -0.59
N SER A 263 10.85 10.35 -0.71
CA SER A 263 11.73 10.77 0.38
C SER A 263 11.58 12.27 0.69
N SER A 264 11.66 12.61 1.98
CA SER A 264 11.57 13.99 2.48
C SER A 264 12.91 14.69 2.72
N ARG A 265 14.05 13.99 2.57
CA ARG A 265 15.38 14.60 2.77
C ARG A 265 15.91 15.34 1.55
N VAL A 266 15.42 14.97 0.38
CA VAL A 266 15.60 15.75 -0.85
C VAL A 266 14.38 16.67 -0.89
N GLY A 267 14.44 17.87 -1.48
CA GLY A 267 13.31 18.83 -1.55
C GLY A 267 12.01 18.33 -2.21
N SER A 268 11.81 17.01 -2.31
CA SER A 268 10.66 16.26 -2.80
C SER A 268 9.52 16.05 -1.79
N SER A 269 9.69 16.27 -0.47
CA SER A 269 8.53 16.21 0.47
C SER A 269 7.54 17.35 0.32
N ASP A 270 7.94 18.40 -0.40
CA ASP A 270 7.09 19.54 -0.73
C ASP A 270 6.38 19.32 -2.08
N ARG A 271 6.43 18.11 -2.65
CA ARG A 271 5.64 17.77 -3.83
C ARG A 271 4.15 17.89 -3.52
N GLY A 272 3.43 18.51 -4.44
CA GLY A 272 1.99 18.63 -4.39
C GLY A 272 1.32 17.55 -5.24
N TYR A 273 0.53 16.68 -4.63
CA TYR A 273 -0.29 15.68 -5.32
C TYR A 273 -1.77 15.81 -4.93
N SER A 274 -2.63 15.16 -5.71
CA SER A 274 -4.07 15.21 -5.47
C SER A 274 -4.45 14.43 -4.22
N ILE A 275 -5.63 14.73 -3.68
CA ILE A 275 -6.23 13.96 -2.58
C ILE A 275 -7.56 13.43 -3.05
N ARG A 276 -7.78 12.15 -2.74
CA ARG A 276 -9.05 11.49 -2.94
C ARG A 276 -9.40 10.74 -1.69
N CYS A 277 -10.44 11.21 -1.01
CA CYS A 277 -10.81 10.67 0.28
C CYS A 277 -11.69 9.43 0.12
N LEU A 278 -11.60 8.57 1.12
CA LEU A 278 -12.43 7.40 1.30
C LEU A 278 -13.41 7.64 2.46
N SER A 279 -14.65 7.19 2.31
CA SER A 279 -15.69 7.31 3.33
C SER A 279 -15.41 6.35 4.49
N ASP A 280 -15.70 6.77 5.72
CA ASP A 280 -15.65 5.91 6.91
C ASP A 280 -16.83 4.91 6.94
N GLU A 281 -17.89 5.18 6.17
CA GLU A 281 -19.08 4.33 6.05
C GLU A 281 -18.99 3.37 4.85
N SER A 282 -19.50 2.15 5.00
CA SER A 282 -19.57 1.11 3.96
C SER A 282 -20.85 1.16 3.08
N THR A 283 -21.79 2.02 3.45
CA THR A 283 -23.05 2.26 2.72
C THR A 283 -23.27 3.75 2.50
N ILE A 284 -23.66 4.15 1.28
CA ILE A 284 -24.03 5.54 1.00
C ILE A 284 -25.30 5.84 1.79
N PRO A 285 -25.37 6.91 2.61
CA PRO A 285 -26.59 7.29 3.31
C PRO A 285 -27.76 7.43 2.33
N GLU A 286 -28.79 6.60 2.47
CA GLU A 286 -29.97 6.71 1.62
C GLU A 286 -30.77 7.97 1.96
N PRO A 287 -31.15 8.81 0.97
CA PRO A 287 -32.23 9.76 1.17
C PRO A 287 -33.55 8.98 1.34
N LYS A 288 -34.30 9.29 2.40
CA LYS A 288 -35.60 8.67 2.72
C LYS A 288 -36.59 8.75 1.54
N SER A 289 -36.74 7.68 0.74
CA SER A 289 -38.04 7.09 0.32
C SER A 289 -37.92 5.96 -0.73
N SER A 290 -38.55 4.83 -0.38
CA SER A 290 -39.23 3.78 -1.15
C SER A 290 -38.76 3.28 -2.54
N SER A 291 -38.59 1.95 -2.56
CA SER A 291 -38.94 0.91 -3.55
C SER A 291 -38.03 0.58 -4.75
N SER A 292 -37.30 -0.54 -4.55
CA SER A 292 -37.21 -1.81 -5.31
C SER A 292 -36.53 -1.93 -6.68
N GLU A 293 -35.54 -2.84 -6.68
CA GLU A 293 -35.09 -3.84 -7.69
C GLU A 293 -34.46 -3.33 -9.00
N SER A 294 -33.54 -4.04 -9.67
CA SER A 294 -32.53 -5.08 -9.40
C SER A 294 -31.72 -5.20 -10.71
N SER A 295 -30.49 -5.72 -10.66
CA SER A 295 -29.85 -6.61 -11.66
C SER A 295 -28.37 -6.28 -11.96
N SER A 296 -27.53 -7.19 -11.46
CA SER A 296 -26.43 -7.89 -12.13
C SER A 296 -25.46 -7.12 -13.05
N SER A 297 -24.22 -6.99 -12.59
CA SER A 297 -23.02 -7.26 -13.39
C SER A 297 -21.99 -8.01 -12.55
N SER A 298 -21.56 -9.17 -13.03
CA SER A 298 -20.42 -9.93 -12.53
C SER A 298 -19.16 -9.06 -12.46
N LEU A 299 -18.46 -9.03 -11.31
CA LEU A 299 -16.99 -8.99 -11.18
C LEU A 299 -16.59 -8.97 -9.68
N MET A 300 -15.86 -10.03 -9.30
CA MET A 300 -15.04 -10.26 -8.09
C MET A 300 -15.58 -9.73 -6.76
N GLN A 301 -16.61 -10.45 -6.32
CA GLN A 301 -17.24 -10.46 -5.00
C GLN A 301 -16.20 -10.51 -3.88
N GLU A 302 -16.48 -9.84 -2.74
CA GLU A 302 -16.08 -10.36 -1.43
C GLU A 302 -16.15 -11.89 -1.52
N ARG A 303 -15.08 -12.63 -1.16
CA ARG A 303 -15.14 -14.09 -1.25
C ARG A 303 -16.31 -14.50 -0.35
N GLU A 304 -17.45 -14.84 -0.94
CA GLU A 304 -18.64 -15.09 -0.13
C GLU A 304 -18.28 -16.24 0.81
N PRO A 305 -18.68 -16.13 2.10
CA PRO A 305 -18.50 -17.21 3.06
C PRO A 305 -18.93 -18.52 2.40
N CYS A 306 -18.07 -19.52 2.43
CA CYS A 306 -18.43 -20.83 1.86
C CYS A 306 -19.58 -21.44 2.66
N ASP A 307 -20.44 -22.19 2.00
CA ASP A 307 -21.57 -22.85 2.63
C ASP A 307 -21.19 -24.30 2.97
N VAL A 308 -21.19 -24.63 4.26
CA VAL A 308 -20.79 -25.96 4.76
C VAL A 308 -21.72 -27.08 4.27
N GLU A 309 -22.97 -26.77 3.92
CA GLU A 309 -23.94 -27.77 3.46
C GLU A 309 -23.78 -28.08 1.97
N THR A 310 -23.26 -27.15 1.17
CA THR A 310 -23.15 -27.30 -0.28
C THR A 310 -21.71 -27.42 -0.79
N ASP A 311 -20.74 -26.86 -0.08
CA ASP A 311 -19.34 -26.81 -0.48
C ASP A 311 -18.52 -27.89 0.23
N GLU A 312 -18.09 -28.90 -0.52
CA GLU A 312 -17.30 -30.02 0.02
C GLU A 312 -15.95 -29.59 0.62
N ASN A 313 -15.45 -28.41 0.25
CA ASN A 313 -14.20 -27.84 0.73
C ASN A 313 -14.41 -26.66 1.69
N CYS A 314 -15.50 -26.69 2.47
CA CYS A 314 -15.81 -25.71 3.49
C CYS A 314 -15.82 -26.30 4.89
N ILE A 315 -15.36 -25.53 5.87
CA ILE A 315 -15.49 -25.85 7.29
C ILE A 315 -16.10 -24.67 8.03
N LYS A 316 -16.72 -24.96 9.17
CA LYS A 316 -17.16 -23.94 10.12
C LYS A 316 -16.38 -24.07 11.42
N ASP A 317 -15.93 -22.94 11.92
CA ASP A 317 -15.41 -22.82 13.27
C ASP A 317 -16.59 -22.68 14.23
N GLU A 318 -16.90 -23.74 14.97
CA GLU A 318 -18.04 -23.77 15.90
C GLU A 318 -17.93 -22.74 17.05
N ARG A 319 -16.75 -22.14 17.25
CA ARG A 319 -16.52 -21.17 18.34
C ARG A 319 -17.11 -19.79 18.03
N ASP A 320 -17.08 -19.37 16.77
CA ASP A 320 -17.55 -18.06 16.31
C ASP A 320 -18.49 -18.11 15.10
N GLY A 321 -18.70 -19.29 14.53
CA GLY A 321 -19.53 -19.52 13.36
C GLY A 321 -18.87 -19.12 12.03
N HIS A 322 -17.60 -18.70 12.04
CA HIS A 322 -16.90 -18.30 10.83
C HIS A 322 -16.61 -19.51 9.96
N THR A 323 -16.85 -19.39 8.66
CA THR A 323 -16.62 -20.45 7.68
C THR A 323 -15.32 -20.21 6.93
N TYR A 324 -14.55 -21.27 6.67
CA TYR A 324 -13.28 -21.19 5.96
C TYR A 324 -13.27 -22.21 4.82
N ARG A 325 -12.75 -21.81 3.66
CA ARG A 325 -12.40 -22.76 2.61
C ARG A 325 -11.14 -23.55 2.99
N ILE A 326 -11.07 -24.79 2.53
CA ILE A 326 -9.94 -25.69 2.75
C ILE A 326 -9.42 -26.24 1.42
N VAL A 327 -8.13 -26.58 1.40
CA VAL A 327 -7.45 -27.16 0.23
C VAL A 327 -6.57 -28.33 0.66
N LYS A 328 -6.55 -29.38 -0.16
CA LYS A 328 -5.64 -30.51 0.04
C LYS A 328 -4.37 -30.30 -0.78
N ILE A 329 -3.22 -30.24 -0.12
CA ILE A 329 -1.91 -30.07 -0.76
C ILE A 329 -1.00 -31.20 -0.29
N GLY A 330 -0.63 -32.09 -1.23
CA GLY A 330 -0.02 -33.36 -0.87
C GLY A 330 -0.99 -34.19 -0.03
N GLU A 331 -0.55 -34.66 1.13
CA GLU A 331 -1.38 -35.41 2.07
C GLU A 331 -2.06 -34.53 3.14
N GLN A 332 -1.69 -33.25 3.23
CA GLN A 332 -2.18 -32.36 4.28
C GLN A 332 -3.38 -31.54 3.81
N THR A 333 -4.33 -31.29 4.72
CA THR A 333 -5.46 -30.40 4.47
C THR A 333 -5.23 -29.06 5.16
N TRP A 334 -5.27 -27.97 4.41
CA TRP A 334 -4.94 -26.62 4.86
C TRP A 334 -6.15 -25.70 4.78
N MET A 335 -6.26 -24.73 5.70
CA MET A 335 -7.13 -23.57 5.46
C MET A 335 -6.60 -22.77 4.27
N ALA A 336 -7.49 -22.37 3.37
CA ALA A 336 -7.19 -21.47 2.24
C ALA A 336 -7.23 -19.98 2.64
N GLU A 337 -7.69 -19.69 3.85
CA GLU A 337 -7.89 -18.34 4.40
C GLU A 337 -7.16 -18.18 5.74
N ASN A 338 -6.87 -16.93 6.12
CA ASN A 338 -6.20 -16.65 7.39
C ASN A 338 -7.20 -16.82 8.51
N LEU A 339 -6.77 -17.42 9.61
CA LEU A 339 -7.65 -17.58 10.77
C LEU A 339 -8.14 -16.20 11.27
N ASN A 340 -9.46 -16.06 11.42
CA ASN A 340 -10.13 -14.82 11.83
C ASN A 340 -10.84 -14.97 13.20
N TYR A 341 -10.30 -15.81 14.08
CA TYR A 341 -10.85 -16.02 15.42
C TYR A 341 -10.49 -14.87 16.38
N ALA A 342 -11.52 -14.22 16.95
CA ALA A 342 -11.35 -13.10 17.87
C ALA A 342 -11.15 -13.55 19.33
N TYR A 343 -10.06 -13.14 19.98
CA TYR A 343 -9.95 -13.24 21.43
C TYR A 343 -10.67 -12.07 22.09
N THR A 344 -11.94 -12.27 22.44
CA THR A 344 -12.70 -11.23 23.15
C THR A 344 -12.36 -11.25 24.65
N GLY A 345 -12.16 -10.06 25.23
CA GLY A 345 -11.99 -9.90 26.68
C GLY A 345 -10.61 -10.26 27.26
N VAL A 346 -9.59 -10.45 26.42
CA VAL A 346 -8.21 -10.64 26.87
C VAL A 346 -7.39 -9.41 26.49
N PRO A 347 -7.19 -8.44 27.40
CA PRO A 347 -6.50 -7.21 27.07
C PRO A 347 -5.00 -7.44 26.86
N TYR A 348 -4.46 -6.80 25.84
CA TYR A 348 -3.02 -6.68 25.62
C TYR A 348 -2.50 -5.42 26.31
N LYS A 349 -1.39 -5.57 27.02
CA LYS A 349 -0.66 -4.44 27.64
C LYS A 349 0.82 -4.63 27.39
N PHE A 350 1.44 -3.63 26.81
CA PHE A 350 2.88 -3.59 26.55
C PHE A 350 3.43 -2.26 27.07
N GLU A 351 4.43 -2.31 27.93
CA GLU A 351 5.08 -1.10 28.46
C GLU A 351 6.59 -1.24 28.34
N VAL A 352 7.21 -0.30 27.63
CA VAL A 352 8.66 -0.19 27.51
C VAL A 352 9.05 1.28 27.64
N LEU A 353 10.04 1.57 28.49
CA LEU A 353 10.59 2.92 28.70
C LEU A 353 9.52 3.99 29.03
N GLY A 354 8.49 3.62 29.80
CA GLY A 354 7.42 4.53 30.24
C GLY A 354 6.37 4.85 29.18
N LYS A 355 6.41 4.22 28.00
CA LYS A 355 5.34 4.26 27.01
C LYS A 355 4.54 2.96 27.09
N ALA A 356 3.27 3.07 27.49
CA ALA A 356 2.34 1.96 27.55
C ALA A 356 1.46 1.96 26.28
N TYR A 357 1.40 0.82 25.61
CA TYR A 357 0.39 0.50 24.61
C TYR A 357 -0.60 -0.50 25.21
N THR A 358 -1.89 -0.23 25.05
CA THR A 358 -2.95 -1.12 25.51
C THR A 358 -3.95 -1.37 24.40
N SER A 359 -4.37 -2.63 24.27
CA SER A 359 -5.51 -3.02 23.44
C SER A 359 -6.43 -3.94 24.24
N ASP A 360 -7.70 -3.94 23.90
CA ASP A 360 -8.75 -4.77 24.47
C ASP A 360 -8.66 -6.26 24.08
N SER A 361 -7.86 -6.57 23.05
CA SER A 361 -7.66 -7.94 22.55
C SER A 361 -6.16 -8.28 22.36
N ILE A 362 -5.88 -9.58 22.32
CA ILE A 362 -4.59 -10.17 21.90
C ILE A 362 -4.63 -10.72 20.47
N SER A 363 -5.74 -10.49 19.75
CA SER A 363 -5.81 -10.65 18.30
C SER A 363 -6.37 -9.39 17.65
N TRP A 364 -5.78 -8.97 16.55
CA TRP A 364 -6.07 -7.67 15.94
C TRP A 364 -6.45 -7.80 14.48
N CYS A 365 -7.39 -6.97 14.05
CA CYS A 365 -7.59 -6.70 12.64
C CYS A 365 -6.53 -5.71 12.18
N TYR A 366 -6.21 -5.72 10.89
CA TYR A 366 -5.51 -4.57 10.32
C TYR A 366 -6.36 -3.32 10.56
N ASN A 367 -5.73 -2.26 11.06
CA ASN A 367 -6.39 -1.00 11.38
C ASN A 367 -7.66 -1.13 12.27
N ASP A 368 -7.72 -2.15 13.12
CA ASP A 368 -8.88 -2.45 13.98
C ASP A 368 -10.24 -2.54 13.24
N SER A 369 -10.24 -2.77 11.91
CA SER A 369 -11.44 -2.87 11.07
C SER A 369 -11.87 -4.33 10.86
N ALA A 370 -13.14 -4.61 11.12
CA ALA A 370 -13.73 -5.93 10.90
C ALA A 370 -13.68 -6.38 9.42
N GLU A 371 -13.78 -5.43 8.48
CA GLU A 371 -13.69 -5.71 7.04
C GLU A 371 -12.29 -6.22 6.66
N TYR A 372 -11.24 -5.61 7.23
CA TYR A 372 -9.87 -6.07 7.01
C TYR A 372 -9.58 -7.40 7.69
N CYS A 373 -10.23 -7.68 8.82
CA CYS A 373 -10.21 -9.02 9.42
C CYS A 373 -10.82 -10.08 8.48
N ALA A 374 -11.96 -9.78 7.85
CA ALA A 374 -12.59 -10.70 6.91
C ALA A 374 -11.69 -10.99 5.70
N ARG A 375 -10.88 -10.03 5.26
CA ARG A 375 -9.99 -10.18 4.10
C ARG A 375 -8.62 -10.78 4.44
N TYR A 376 -7.98 -10.29 5.50
CA TYR A 376 -6.59 -10.62 5.83
C TYR A 376 -6.46 -11.59 7.00
N GLY A 377 -7.58 -11.94 7.64
CA GLY A 377 -7.59 -12.59 8.94
C GLY A 377 -7.01 -11.68 10.03
N ARG A 378 -6.78 -12.29 11.19
CA ARG A 378 -6.25 -11.60 12.37
C ARG A 378 -4.76 -11.78 12.52
N PHE A 379 -4.14 -10.81 13.19
CA PHE A 379 -2.78 -10.89 13.69
C PHE A 379 -2.79 -11.39 15.12
N TYR A 380 -1.94 -12.36 15.41
CA TYR A 380 -1.82 -12.97 16.73
C TYR A 380 -0.37 -12.93 17.18
N THR A 381 -0.11 -12.67 18.46
CA THR A 381 1.20 -12.96 19.03
C THR A 381 1.41 -14.47 19.09
N TRP A 382 2.66 -14.92 19.17
CA TRP A 382 2.93 -16.34 19.30
C TRP A 382 2.31 -16.92 20.59
N SER A 383 2.33 -16.16 21.69
CA SER A 383 1.66 -16.58 22.93
C SER A 383 0.14 -16.75 22.77
N ALA A 384 -0.52 -15.90 21.98
CA ALA A 384 -1.97 -15.99 21.73
C ALA A 384 -2.34 -17.24 20.91
N VAL A 385 -1.48 -17.65 19.98
CA VAL A 385 -1.73 -18.87 19.18
C VAL A 385 -1.39 -20.13 19.96
N MET A 386 -0.51 -20.01 20.95
CA MET A 386 -0.03 -21.13 21.76
C MET A 386 -0.83 -21.39 23.05
N ASP A 387 -1.57 -20.41 23.57
CA ASP A 387 -2.33 -20.54 24.82
C ASP A 387 -3.75 -20.00 24.62
N SER A 388 -4.57 -20.77 23.89
CA SER A 388 -5.88 -20.34 23.38
C SER A 388 -6.97 -20.07 24.42
N ALA A 389 -6.62 -20.05 25.70
CA ALA A 389 -7.58 -19.86 26.78
C ALA A 389 -7.34 -18.59 27.62
N GLY A 390 -6.19 -17.91 27.53
CA GLY A 390 -5.87 -16.84 28.49
C GLY A 390 -5.94 -17.30 29.97
N THR A 391 -6.06 -18.60 30.23
CA THR A 391 -6.18 -19.17 31.57
C THR A 391 -4.79 -19.34 32.14
N THR A 392 -4.22 -18.24 32.61
CA THR A 392 -3.28 -18.01 33.73
C THR A 392 -2.66 -19.19 34.54
N LYS A 393 -2.39 -20.37 33.97
CA LYS A 393 -1.78 -21.50 34.70
C LYS A 393 -0.69 -22.26 33.93
N GLY A 394 -0.54 -22.11 32.61
CA GLY A 394 0.46 -22.84 31.81
C GLY A 394 1.68 -22.01 31.37
N CYS A 395 1.45 -20.89 30.67
CA CYS A 395 2.51 -19.97 30.26
C CYS A 395 2.51 -18.72 31.17
N ARG A 396 3.11 -18.81 32.36
CA ARG A 396 3.28 -17.64 33.24
C ARG A 396 4.18 -16.62 32.55
N GLY A 397 3.65 -15.45 32.19
CA GLY A 397 4.48 -14.25 32.01
C GLY A 397 4.10 -13.25 30.91
N GLY A 398 3.07 -13.47 30.10
CA GLY A 398 2.82 -12.58 28.96
C GLY A 398 3.99 -12.60 27.97
N TYR A 399 4.24 -11.47 27.30
CA TYR A 399 5.39 -11.24 26.42
C TYR A 399 6.69 -11.72 27.13
N MET A 400 7.37 -12.74 26.56
CA MET A 400 8.56 -13.45 27.11
C MET A 400 8.34 -14.73 27.95
N ALA A 401 7.13 -15.26 28.06
CA ALA A 401 6.94 -16.56 28.74
C ALA A 401 7.51 -17.74 27.93
N THR A 402 8.35 -18.56 28.55
CA THR A 402 8.83 -19.83 27.99
C THR A 402 7.77 -20.93 28.16
N CYS A 403 7.07 -21.27 27.07
CA CYS A 403 6.11 -22.36 27.08
C CYS A 403 6.86 -23.71 26.96
N SER A 404 6.85 -24.49 28.04
CA SER A 404 7.41 -25.86 28.04
C SER A 404 6.42 -26.80 27.35
N LYS A 405 6.88 -27.58 26.34
CA LYS A 405 6.12 -28.53 25.47
C LYS A 405 5.33 -29.65 26.17
N LYS A 406 5.01 -29.55 27.47
CA LYS A 406 4.52 -30.68 28.29
C LYS A 406 3.10 -30.49 28.86
N TYR A 407 2.21 -29.87 28.10
CA TYR A 407 0.76 -29.84 28.40
C TYR A 407 -0.03 -30.08 27.10
N PRO A 408 -1.20 -30.73 27.14
CA PRO A 408 -2.04 -30.91 25.96
C PRO A 408 -2.37 -29.53 25.39
N PHE A 409 -1.73 -29.22 24.28
CA PHE A 409 -1.71 -27.92 23.65
C PHE A 409 -2.97 -27.76 22.81
N ARG A 410 -3.89 -26.85 23.20
CA ARG A 410 -4.99 -26.43 22.35
C ARG A 410 -4.56 -25.16 21.64
N SER A 411 -4.16 -25.30 20.37
CA SER A 411 -3.82 -24.15 19.52
C SER A 411 -5.02 -23.24 19.29
N VAL A 412 -4.80 -22.04 18.74
CA VAL A 412 -5.90 -21.15 18.31
C VAL A 412 -6.76 -21.74 17.19
N CYS A 413 -6.33 -22.80 16.52
CA CYS A 413 -7.09 -23.47 15.47
C CYS A 413 -8.35 -24.16 16.01
N PRO A 414 -9.40 -24.32 15.17
CA PRO A 414 -10.64 -24.99 15.55
C PRO A 414 -10.41 -26.46 15.90
N GLU A 415 -11.43 -27.10 16.49
CA GLU A 415 -11.33 -28.50 16.88
C GLU A 415 -11.06 -29.42 15.67
N GLY A 416 -10.13 -30.36 15.83
CA GLY A 416 -9.64 -31.21 14.74
C GLY A 416 -8.65 -30.54 13.80
N TRP A 417 -8.24 -29.29 14.08
CA TRP A 417 -7.20 -28.56 13.37
C TRP A 417 -6.11 -28.10 14.35
N HIS A 418 -4.90 -27.92 13.86
CA HIS A 418 -3.78 -27.46 14.67
C HIS A 418 -2.91 -26.42 13.97
N LEU A 419 -2.13 -25.71 14.80
CA LEU A 419 -1.10 -24.80 14.33
C LEU A 419 0.06 -25.64 13.75
N PRO A 420 0.49 -25.42 12.51
CA PRO A 420 1.46 -26.30 11.87
C PRO A 420 2.83 -26.28 12.55
N GLU A 421 3.44 -27.44 12.71
CA GLU A 421 4.84 -27.57 13.09
C GLU A 421 5.78 -27.24 11.92
N LYS A 422 7.07 -27.06 12.22
CA LYS A 422 8.08 -26.72 11.20
C LYS A 422 8.17 -27.82 10.15
N GLU A 423 8.00 -29.07 10.56
CA GLU A 423 8.01 -30.26 9.73
C GLU A 423 6.83 -30.28 8.75
N GLU A 424 5.64 -29.87 9.20
CA GLU A 424 4.45 -29.79 8.37
C GLU A 424 4.55 -28.69 7.32
N TRP A 425 5.09 -27.53 7.69
CA TRP A 425 5.44 -26.50 6.72
C TRP A 425 6.49 -26.99 5.71
N GLY A 426 7.48 -27.76 6.17
CA GLY A 426 8.48 -28.38 5.31
C GLY A 426 7.85 -29.34 4.29
N THR A 427 6.88 -30.15 4.73
CA THR A 427 6.10 -31.05 3.86
C THR A 427 5.33 -30.26 2.81
N LEU A 428 4.60 -29.20 3.20
CA LEU A 428 3.90 -28.33 2.26
C LEU A 428 4.86 -27.77 1.20
N VAL A 429 5.97 -27.16 1.63
CA VAL A 429 6.98 -26.56 0.75
C VAL A 429 7.55 -27.60 -0.21
N ALA A 430 7.83 -28.82 0.26
CA ALA A 430 8.30 -29.91 -0.60
C ALA A 430 7.23 -30.34 -1.62
N SER A 431 5.97 -30.47 -1.20
CA SER A 431 4.84 -30.89 -2.06
C SER A 431 4.57 -29.91 -3.19
N VAL A 432 4.84 -28.62 -3.01
CA VAL A 432 4.66 -27.60 -4.06
C VAL A 432 5.91 -27.38 -4.93
N GLY A 433 6.98 -28.15 -4.73
CA GLY A 433 8.18 -28.13 -5.59
C GLY A 433 9.43 -27.52 -4.98
N GLY A 434 9.43 -27.27 -3.66
CA GLY A 434 10.61 -26.89 -2.88
C GLY A 434 10.75 -25.38 -2.63
N GLU A 435 11.63 -25.05 -1.70
CA GLU A 435 11.80 -23.70 -1.12
C GLU A 435 11.93 -22.60 -2.17
N LYS A 436 12.59 -22.84 -3.31
CA LYS A 436 12.89 -21.80 -4.31
C LYS A 436 11.69 -21.31 -5.15
N ILE A 437 10.63 -22.11 -5.25
CA ILE A 437 9.46 -21.82 -6.10
C ILE A 437 8.14 -21.90 -5.35
N ALA A 438 8.16 -22.46 -4.14
CA ALA A 438 6.97 -22.62 -3.31
C ALA A 438 6.27 -21.28 -3.03
N GLY A 439 7.02 -20.20 -2.87
CA GLY A 439 6.45 -18.87 -2.68
C GLY A 439 5.57 -18.48 -3.85
N LYS A 440 6.08 -18.54 -5.09
CA LYS A 440 5.28 -18.21 -6.29
C LYS A 440 3.97 -18.98 -6.35
N LYS A 441 3.99 -20.27 -6.00
CA LYS A 441 2.82 -21.16 -6.11
C LYS A 441 1.80 -21.04 -4.98
N LEU A 442 2.23 -20.57 -3.80
CA LEU A 442 1.38 -20.43 -2.61
C LEU A 442 0.83 -19.02 -2.44
N LYS A 443 1.54 -18.00 -2.95
CA LYS A 443 1.11 -16.60 -2.96
C LYS A 443 -0.22 -16.45 -3.70
N SER A 444 -1.08 -15.56 -3.21
CA SER A 444 -2.28 -15.11 -3.93
C SER A 444 -1.93 -14.52 -5.29
N THR A 445 -2.88 -14.57 -6.23
CA THR A 445 -2.72 -14.02 -7.59
C THR A 445 -2.74 -12.50 -7.66
N TYR A 446 -2.92 -11.83 -6.52
CA TYR A 446 -2.99 -10.37 -6.39
C TYR A 446 -2.52 -9.91 -5.01
N GLY A 447 -2.30 -8.60 -4.86
CA GLY A 447 -1.96 -7.92 -3.61
C GLY A 447 -0.48 -7.81 -3.27
N TRP A 448 0.42 -8.44 -4.03
CA TRP A 448 1.87 -8.43 -3.81
C TRP A 448 2.56 -7.31 -4.60
N GLU A 449 3.43 -6.56 -3.92
CA GLU A 449 4.18 -5.45 -4.55
C GLU A 449 5.15 -5.92 -5.65
N ASN A 450 5.46 -5.00 -6.56
CA ASN A 450 6.43 -5.14 -7.66
C ASN A 450 6.04 -6.20 -8.70
N ASP A 451 4.74 -6.40 -8.94
CA ASP A 451 4.21 -7.41 -9.86
C ASP A 451 4.64 -8.85 -9.51
N GLU A 452 5.04 -9.08 -8.25
CA GLU A 452 5.48 -10.38 -7.77
C GLU A 452 4.33 -11.22 -7.21
N ASN A 453 3.14 -11.07 -7.81
CA ASN A 453 1.98 -11.88 -7.48
C ASN A 453 2.25 -13.38 -7.68
N GLY A 454 1.58 -14.22 -6.89
CA GLY A 454 1.67 -15.67 -7.03
C GLY A 454 0.85 -16.22 -8.19
N THR A 455 1.00 -17.50 -8.46
CA THR A 455 0.13 -18.25 -9.37
C THR A 455 -1.05 -18.90 -8.64
N ASP A 456 -0.97 -18.99 -7.31
CA ASP A 456 -1.94 -19.67 -6.44
C ASP A 456 -2.41 -21.05 -6.98
N GLU A 457 -1.48 -21.82 -7.55
CA GLU A 457 -1.77 -23.08 -8.26
C GLU A 457 -2.57 -24.11 -7.44
N PHE A 458 -2.50 -24.00 -6.12
CA PHE A 458 -3.13 -24.92 -5.17
C PHE A 458 -4.30 -24.31 -4.39
N GLY A 459 -4.66 -23.05 -4.65
CA GLY A 459 -5.71 -22.33 -3.92
C GLY A 459 -5.38 -22.08 -2.45
N PHE A 460 -4.09 -22.01 -2.10
CA PHE A 460 -3.63 -21.70 -0.74
C PHE A 460 -3.86 -20.23 -0.40
N SER A 461 -3.88 -19.35 -1.42
CA SER A 461 -4.23 -17.93 -1.36
C SER A 461 -3.51 -17.17 -0.25
N ALA A 462 -2.17 -17.26 -0.18
CA ALA A 462 -1.39 -16.48 0.79
C ALA A 462 -1.35 -14.99 0.40
N PHE A 463 -2.15 -14.19 1.10
CA PHE A 463 -2.21 -12.74 0.92
C PHE A 463 -1.11 -12.03 1.74
N PRO A 464 -0.43 -10.98 1.23
CA PRO A 464 0.69 -10.32 1.90
C PRO A 464 0.23 -9.37 3.03
N ALA A 465 -0.27 -9.95 4.11
CA ALA A 465 -0.80 -9.22 5.26
C ALA A 465 0.28 -8.57 6.14
N GLY A 466 1.57 -8.66 5.82
CA GLY A 466 2.63 -8.04 6.61
C GLY A 466 2.69 -8.56 8.05
N GLN A 467 2.92 -7.64 8.99
CA GLN A 467 3.04 -7.95 10.42
C GLN A 467 2.68 -6.74 11.29
N ARG A 468 2.33 -7.01 12.55
CA ARG A 468 1.96 -6.01 13.55
C ARG A 468 2.98 -5.91 14.68
N SER A 469 3.50 -4.73 14.95
CA SER A 469 4.43 -4.48 16.05
C SER A 469 3.75 -4.51 17.41
N VAL A 470 4.57 -4.54 18.47
CA VAL A 470 4.16 -4.46 19.87
C VAL A 470 3.43 -3.16 20.24
N TYR A 471 3.61 -2.12 19.43
CA TYR A 471 2.95 -0.81 19.59
C TYR A 471 1.68 -0.67 18.73
N GLY A 472 1.23 -1.76 18.10
CA GLY A 472 0.07 -1.77 17.23
C GLY A 472 0.29 -1.27 15.81
N LEU A 473 1.55 -1.16 15.39
CA LEU A 473 1.90 -0.64 14.08
C LEU A 473 2.00 -1.74 13.05
N PHE A 474 1.37 -1.56 11.90
CA PHE A 474 1.46 -2.51 10.81
C PHE A 474 2.60 -2.16 9.86
N SER A 475 3.27 -3.18 9.32
CA SER A 475 4.44 -3.00 8.45
C SER A 475 4.54 -4.14 7.43
N PHE A 476 5.27 -3.89 6.33
CA PHE A 476 5.51 -4.85 5.24
C PHE A 476 4.23 -5.40 4.58
N MET A 477 3.15 -4.63 4.60
CA MET A 477 1.91 -4.96 3.89
C MET A 477 2.16 -4.96 2.39
N GLY A 478 1.71 -5.98 1.66
CA GLY A 478 2.02 -6.14 0.22
C GLY A 478 3.41 -6.70 -0.07
N GLU A 479 4.34 -6.54 0.87
CA GLU A 479 5.71 -6.99 0.70
C GLU A 479 5.92 -8.43 1.19
N GLN A 480 5.30 -8.83 2.30
CA GLN A 480 5.52 -10.16 2.87
C GLN A 480 4.34 -10.68 3.69
N ILE A 481 4.33 -11.98 3.93
CA ILE A 481 3.56 -12.62 5.00
C ILE A 481 4.44 -13.63 5.72
N CYS A 482 4.18 -13.86 7.01
CA CYS A 482 4.87 -14.87 7.79
C CYS A 482 3.87 -15.55 8.72
N PHE A 483 3.53 -16.82 8.41
CA PHE A 483 2.53 -17.60 9.14
C PHE A 483 3.16 -18.30 10.34
N TRP A 484 2.59 -18.14 11.53
CA TRP A 484 3.13 -18.77 12.72
C TRP A 484 3.23 -20.30 12.62
N SER A 485 4.31 -20.85 13.18
CA SER A 485 4.45 -22.27 13.49
C SER A 485 4.37 -22.51 15.00
N ALA A 486 3.91 -23.70 15.39
CA ALA A 486 3.99 -24.19 16.76
C ALA A 486 5.44 -24.47 17.22
N SER A 487 6.39 -24.54 16.28
CA SER A 487 7.79 -24.85 16.58
C SER A 487 8.58 -23.67 17.14
N ASP A 488 9.31 -23.92 18.23
CA ASP A 488 10.23 -22.95 18.83
C ASP A 488 11.43 -22.66 17.93
N GLY A 489 11.88 -21.41 17.90
CA GLY A 489 12.95 -20.92 17.03
C GLY A 489 14.37 -21.19 17.55
N GLY A 490 14.51 -21.86 18.69
CA GLY A 490 15.79 -22.16 19.33
C GLY A 490 16.22 -21.14 20.38
N SER A 491 15.45 -20.05 20.53
CA SER A 491 15.62 -19.04 21.57
C SER A 491 14.31 -18.89 22.35
N SER A 492 14.40 -18.42 23.60
CA SER A 492 13.18 -18.16 24.39
C SER A 492 12.27 -17.10 23.75
N LEU A 493 12.81 -16.27 22.85
CA LEU A 493 12.12 -15.13 22.24
C LEU A 493 11.60 -15.41 20.83
N ASP A 494 12.04 -16.49 20.18
CA ASP A 494 11.75 -16.71 18.76
C ASP A 494 10.94 -17.99 18.53
N ALA A 495 10.07 -17.95 17.53
CA ALA A 495 9.36 -19.11 17.00
C ALA A 495 9.48 -19.16 15.49
N TYR A 496 9.39 -20.35 14.89
CA TYR A 496 9.41 -20.46 13.44
C TYR A 496 8.15 -19.87 12.82
N CYS A 497 8.29 -19.32 11.62
CA CYS A 497 7.17 -19.03 10.73
C CYS A 497 7.54 -19.38 9.29
N LEU A 498 6.53 -19.69 8.47
CA LEU A 498 6.70 -19.76 7.02
C LEU A 498 6.58 -18.35 6.44
N SER A 499 7.67 -17.81 5.92
CA SER A 499 7.74 -16.49 5.28
C SER A 499 7.66 -16.59 3.77
N LEU A 500 6.77 -15.82 3.16
CA LEU A 500 6.70 -15.53 1.72
C LEU A 500 6.88 -14.03 1.52
N GLY A 501 7.55 -13.61 0.45
CA GLY A 501 7.91 -12.20 0.23
C GLY A 501 7.79 -11.76 -1.23
N SER A 502 7.98 -10.46 -1.47
CA SER A 502 8.39 -9.88 -2.74
C SER A 502 9.80 -9.28 -2.67
N GLY A 503 10.38 -8.90 -3.81
CA GLY A 503 11.76 -8.44 -3.98
C GLY A 503 12.73 -9.59 -4.25
N GLY A 504 14.05 -9.40 -4.04
CA GLY A 504 15.12 -10.38 -4.35
C GLY A 504 15.04 -11.77 -3.67
N TYR A 505 13.92 -12.11 -3.03
CA TYR A 505 13.56 -13.40 -2.44
C TYR A 505 12.16 -13.89 -2.89
N GLY A 506 11.55 -13.28 -3.91
CA GLY A 506 10.11 -13.26 -4.20
C GLY A 506 9.43 -14.61 -4.36
N ASP A 507 10.09 -15.59 -4.95
CA ASP A 507 9.48 -16.88 -5.23
C ASP A 507 9.75 -17.92 -4.14
N GLU A 508 10.50 -17.55 -3.10
CA GLU A 508 10.93 -18.47 -2.06
C GLU A 508 9.92 -18.58 -0.91
N ALA A 509 9.82 -19.78 -0.31
CA ALA A 509 9.08 -20.02 0.91
C ALA A 509 10.03 -20.48 2.03
N ARG A 510 10.33 -19.58 2.97
CA ARG A 510 11.40 -19.78 3.96
C ARG A 510 10.86 -20.00 5.36
N LEU A 511 11.36 -21.03 6.04
CA LEU A 511 11.10 -21.25 7.46
C LEU A 511 12.17 -20.55 8.31
N THR A 512 11.79 -19.44 8.94
CA THR A 512 12.74 -18.63 9.72
C THR A 512 12.23 -18.36 11.14
N PRO A 513 13.11 -18.33 12.16
CA PRO A 513 12.75 -17.85 13.49
C PRO A 513 12.40 -16.36 13.46
N LYS A 514 11.32 -15.98 14.15
CA LYS A 514 10.85 -14.61 14.32
C LYS A 514 10.46 -14.34 15.75
N ASP A 515 10.58 -13.07 16.14
CA ASP A 515 10.21 -12.56 17.46
C ASP A 515 8.73 -12.87 17.77
N LYS A 516 8.52 -13.64 18.85
CA LYS A 516 7.22 -14.12 19.35
C LYS A 516 6.25 -12.99 19.69
N SER A 517 6.74 -11.77 19.83
CA SER A 517 5.93 -10.62 20.20
C SER A 517 5.22 -9.91 19.06
N ILE A 518 5.68 -10.15 17.83
CA ILE A 518 5.11 -9.54 16.65
C ILE A 518 3.80 -10.26 16.32
N GLY A 519 2.74 -9.49 16.10
CA GLY A 519 1.46 -10.01 15.63
C GLY A 519 1.59 -10.50 14.20
N ARG A 520 1.20 -11.75 13.95
CA ARG A 520 1.27 -12.38 12.63
C ARG A 520 0.04 -13.24 12.33
N PRO A 521 -0.30 -13.44 11.05
CA PRO A 521 -1.39 -14.30 10.66
C PRO A 521 -1.11 -15.79 10.95
N VAL A 522 -2.18 -16.56 11.00
CA VAL A 522 -2.18 -18.02 11.26
C VAL A 522 -2.89 -18.73 10.13
N ARG A 523 -2.33 -19.88 9.74
CA ARG A 523 -2.98 -20.85 8.86
C ARG A 523 -3.01 -22.19 9.57
N CYS A 524 -4.18 -22.79 9.69
CA CYS A 524 -4.33 -24.08 10.36
C CYS A 524 -4.22 -25.24 9.37
N VAL A 525 -3.74 -26.37 9.87
CA VAL A 525 -3.61 -27.62 9.12
C VAL A 525 -4.34 -28.73 9.85
N LYS A 526 -4.71 -29.76 9.10
CA LYS A 526 -5.30 -31.01 9.58
C LYS A 526 -4.65 -32.19 8.87
N ASP A 527 -4.32 -33.20 9.65
CA ASP A 527 -3.77 -34.50 9.22
C ASP A 527 -4.83 -35.42 8.59
#